data_AF-A0AAE2WJZ9-F1
#
_entry.id   AF-A0AAE2WJZ9-F1
#
_cell.length_a   1.000
_cell.length_b   1.000
_cell.length_c   1.000
_cell.angle_alpha   90.00
_cell.angle_beta   90.00
_cell.angle_gamma   90.00
#
_symmetry.space_group_name_H-M   'P 1'
#
loop_
_entity.id
_entity.type
_entity.pdbx_description
1 polymer ?
#
loop_
_entity_poly.entity_id
_entity_poly.type
_entity_poly.pdbx_seq_one_letter_code
_entity_poly.pdbx_strand_id
1 'polypeptide(L)' 'KRQLEADGKNTATYSRDLLGITKASLSTESFISAASFHETKRVLTEAAVAGTLDELRGLKENVIVGRLIPAGTGYA' A
#
# COMPACT_ATOMS: atom_id res chain seq x y z
N LYS A 1 18.34 -3.01 1.71
CA LYS A 1 19.58 -3.75 2.04
C LYS A 1 20.63 -3.66 0.92
N ARG A 2 20.38 -4.22 -0.28
CA ARG A 2 21.33 -4.26 -1.40
C ARG A 2 21.98 -2.91 -1.76
N GLN A 3 21.21 -1.82 -1.78
CA GLN A 3 21.73 -0.49 -2.15
C GLN A 3 22.60 0.12 -1.04
N LEU A 4 22.29 -0.15 0.24
CA LEU A 4 23.11 0.28 1.37
C LEU A 4 24.42 -0.51 1.48
N GLU A 5 24.38 -1.81 1.14
CA GLU A 5 25.58 -2.66 1.06
C GLU A 5 26.52 -2.19 -0.05
N ALA A 6 25.97 -1.83 -1.22
CA ALA A 6 26.75 -1.29 -2.34
C ALA A 6 27.39 0.08 -2.01
N ASP A 7 26.71 0.91 -1.24
CA ASP A 7 27.18 2.23 -0.80
C ASP A 7 28.13 2.16 0.43
N GLY A 8 28.42 0.97 0.97
CA GLY A 8 29.24 0.81 2.17
C GLY A 8 28.61 1.36 3.46
N LYS A 9 27.28 1.53 3.49
CA LYS A 9 26.51 2.07 4.62
C LYS A 9 26.03 0.97 5.56
N ASN A 10 25.67 1.35 6.78
CA ASN A 10 25.06 0.44 7.75
C ASN A 10 23.71 -0.09 7.22
N THR A 11 23.57 -1.41 7.15
CA THR A 11 22.34 -2.05 6.68
C THR A 11 21.26 -2.05 7.75
N ALA A 12 20.01 -1.82 7.36
CA ALA A 12 18.86 -2.01 8.26
C ALA A 12 18.71 -3.48 8.69
N THR A 13 18.55 -3.70 10.00
CA THR A 13 18.15 -4.97 10.60
C THR A 13 16.63 -4.99 10.80
N TYR A 14 15.99 -6.15 10.70
CA TYR A 14 14.54 -6.28 10.86
C TYR A 14 14.16 -7.67 11.41
N SER A 15 13.04 -7.73 12.14
CA SER A 15 12.36 -8.96 12.54
C SER A 15 11.20 -9.25 11.58
N ARG A 16 10.77 -10.52 11.52
CA ARG A 16 9.55 -10.90 10.79
C ARG A 16 8.37 -10.78 11.72
N ASP A 17 7.40 -9.95 11.36
CA ASP A 17 6.15 -9.81 12.08
C ASP A 17 5.05 -10.65 11.41
N LEU A 18 4.28 -11.41 12.19
CA LEU A 18 3.12 -12.15 11.72
C LEU A 18 1.85 -11.38 12.06
N LEU A 19 1.13 -10.94 11.03
CA LEU A 19 -0.11 -10.18 11.16
C LEU A 19 -1.31 -11.02 10.70
N GLY A 20 -2.44 -10.88 11.37
CA GLY A 20 -3.71 -11.43 10.89
C GLY A 20 -4.18 -10.73 9.61
N ILE A 21 -4.99 -11.41 8.79
CA ILE A 21 -5.41 -10.92 7.47
C ILE A 21 -6.09 -9.55 7.50
N THR A 22 -6.85 -9.24 8.54
CA THR A 22 -7.52 -7.94 8.71
C THR A 22 -6.51 -6.81 8.91
N LYS A 23 -5.53 -7.02 9.80
CA LYS A 23 -4.51 -6.01 10.08
C LYS A 23 -3.58 -5.85 8.88
N ALA A 24 -3.17 -6.95 8.25
CA ALA A 24 -2.39 -6.91 7.02
C ALA A 24 -3.10 -6.14 5.90
N SER A 25 -4.43 -6.30 5.76
CA SER A 25 -5.22 -5.61 4.73
C SER A 25 -5.42 -4.12 5.00
N LEU A 26 -5.45 -3.69 6.26
CA LEU A 26 -5.51 -2.26 6.63
C LEU A 26 -4.15 -1.55 6.51
N SER A 27 -3.06 -2.30 6.53
CA SER A 27 -1.69 -1.79 6.40
C SER A 27 -1.19 -1.75 4.95
N THR A 28 -2.08 -1.84 3.97
CA THR A 28 -1.73 -1.68 2.54
C THR A 28 -1.31 -0.23 2.24
N GLU A 29 -0.44 -0.05 1.25
CA GLU A 29 0.08 1.27 0.85
C GLU A 29 -1.01 2.15 0.20
N SER A 30 -1.99 1.55 -0.47
CA SER A 30 -3.14 2.27 -1.05
C SER A 30 -4.18 2.58 0.02
N PHE A 31 -4.31 3.86 0.38
CA PHE A 31 -5.35 4.30 1.31
C PHE A 31 -6.76 4.15 0.71
N ILE A 32 -6.91 4.22 -0.61
CA ILE A 32 -8.20 3.99 -1.30
C ILE A 32 -8.64 2.54 -1.08
N SER A 33 -7.72 1.60 -1.30
CA SER A 33 -7.95 0.18 -1.06
C SER A 33 -8.22 -0.10 0.43
N ALA A 34 -7.45 0.47 1.35
CA ALA A 34 -7.64 0.30 2.80
C ALA A 34 -9.00 0.85 3.27
N ALA A 35 -9.37 2.07 2.85
CA ALA A 35 -10.60 2.74 3.25
C ALA A 35 -11.86 2.02 2.74
N SER A 36 -11.77 1.34 1.60
CA SER A 36 -12.85 0.51 1.04
C SER A 36 -13.09 -0.80 1.81
N PHE A 37 -12.11 -1.24 2.61
CA PHE A 37 -12.19 -2.49 3.36
C PHE A 37 -12.90 -2.31 4.70
N HIS A 38 -12.31 -1.53 5.61
CA HIS A 38 -12.84 -1.24 6.95
C HIS A 38 -12.30 0.09 7.49
N GLU A 39 -12.88 0.58 8.59
CA GLU A 39 -12.40 1.76 9.35
C GLU A 39 -12.25 3.03 8.49
N THR A 40 -13.10 3.21 7.49
CA THR A 40 -13.02 4.24 6.43
C THR A 40 -12.71 5.64 6.96
N LYS A 41 -13.39 6.09 8.04
CA LYS A 41 -13.16 7.42 8.62
C LYS A 41 -11.75 7.59 9.17
N ARG A 42 -11.22 6.57 9.85
CA ARG A 42 -9.86 6.58 10.41
C ARG A 42 -8.83 6.63 9.29
N VAL A 43 -8.97 5.74 8.30
CA VAL A 43 -8.04 5.65 7.16
C VAL A 43 -7.99 6.96 6.36
N LEU A 44 -9.14 7.56 6.06
CA LEU A 44 -9.19 8.84 5.33
C LEU A 44 -8.60 9.99 6.14
N THR A 45 -8.79 10.01 7.47
CA THR A 45 -8.22 11.06 8.33
C THR A 45 -6.70 10.96 8.37
N GLU A 46 -6.16 9.75 8.56
CA GLU A 46 -4.71 9.51 8.57
C GLU A 46 -4.07 9.87 7.22
N ALA A 47 -4.70 9.46 6.12
CA ALA A 47 -4.25 9.80 4.77
C ALA A 47 -4.24 11.32 4.52
N ALA A 48 -5.30 12.03 4.92
CA ALA A 48 -5.41 13.47 4.75
C ALA A 48 -4.37 14.24 5.58
N VAL A 49 -4.12 13.83 6.83
CA VAL A 49 -3.12 14.45 7.71
C VAL A 49 -1.70 14.17 7.21
N ALA A 50 -1.42 12.96 6.74
CA ALA A 50 -0.12 12.60 6.20
C ALA A 50 0.12 13.10 4.77
N GLY A 51 -0.91 13.61 4.08
CA GLY A 51 -0.83 14.07 2.70
C GLY A 51 -0.49 12.94 1.72
N THR A 52 -0.98 11.72 1.98
CA THR A 52 -0.64 10.56 1.15
C THR A 52 -1.27 10.65 -0.23
N LEU A 53 -0.54 10.15 -1.23
CA LEU A 53 -1.00 10.03 -2.60
C LEU A 53 -1.10 8.55 -2.95
N ASP A 54 -2.21 8.17 -3.58
CA ASP A 54 -2.42 6.80 -4.04
C ASP A 54 -1.88 6.64 -5.47
N GLU A 55 -0.92 5.74 -5.65
CA GLU A 55 -0.25 5.54 -6.95
C GLU A 55 -1.05 4.64 -7.92
N LEU A 56 -2.19 4.10 -7.49
CA LEU A 56 -3.08 3.27 -8.31
C LEU A 56 -2.38 2.07 -8.97
N ARG A 57 -1.54 1.35 -8.22
CA ARG A 57 -0.79 0.17 -8.71
C ARG A 57 -1.53 -1.15 -8.50
N GLY A 58 -2.54 -1.16 -7.64
CA GLY A 58 -3.33 -2.32 -7.25
C GLY A 58 -4.63 -2.48 -8.03
N LEU A 59 -5.30 -3.61 -7.81
CA LEU A 59 -6.56 -3.92 -8.49
C LEU A 59 -7.72 -3.11 -7.91
N LYS A 60 -7.86 -3.06 -6.58
CA LYS A 60 -9.04 -2.47 -5.91
C LYS A 60 -9.16 -0.98 -6.16
N GLU A 61 -8.08 -0.23 -5.95
CA GLU A 61 -8.02 1.20 -6.27
C GLU A 61 -8.38 1.52 -7.73
N ASN A 62 -7.88 0.75 -8.71
CA ASN A 62 -8.24 0.98 -10.11
C ASN A 62 -9.71 0.66 -10.40
N VAL A 63 -10.28 -0.39 -9.78
CA VAL A 63 -11.71 -0.69 -9.87
C VAL A 63 -12.55 0.44 -9.29
N ILE A 64 -12.19 0.96 -8.12
CA ILE A 64 -12.94 2.04 -7.44
C ILE A 64 -12.93 3.33 -8.27
N VAL A 65 -11.79 3.66 -8.89
CA VAL A 65 -11.63 4.87 -9.71
C VAL A 65 -12.17 4.68 -11.14
N GLY A 66 -12.45 3.44 -11.56
CA GLY A 66 -12.98 3.12 -12.89
C GLY A 66 -11.92 3.08 -14.00
N ARG A 67 -10.66 2.79 -13.66
CA ARG A 67 -9.56 2.59 -14.62
C ARG A 67 -9.40 1.12 -14.96
N LEU A 68 -8.72 0.83 -16.08
CA LEU A 68 -8.30 -0.54 -16.39
C LEU A 68 -7.43 -1.08 -15.25
N ILE A 69 -7.76 -2.28 -14.78
CA ILE A 69 -7.01 -2.93 -13.72
C ILE A 69 -5.64 -3.38 -14.25
N PRO A 70 -4.58 -3.32 -13.43
CA PRO A 70 -3.29 -3.90 -13.76
C PRO A 70 -3.37 -5.43 -13.61
N ALA A 71 -4.11 -6.07 -14.50
CA ALA A 71 -4.27 -7.52 -14.63
C ALA A 71 -4.77 -7.86 -16.04
N GLY A 72 -4.36 -9.02 -16.54
CA GLY A 72 -4.80 -9.52 -17.86
C GLY A 72 -4.49 -8.51 -18.97
N THR A 73 -5.53 -8.11 -19.72
CA THR A 73 -5.43 -7.15 -20.84
C THR A 73 -5.04 -5.73 -20.42
N GLY A 74 -5.03 -5.42 -19.11
CA GLY A 74 -4.57 -4.14 -18.58
C GLY A 74 -3.07 -4.07 -18.25
N TYR A 75 -2.33 -5.18 -18.39
CA TYR A 75 -0.86 -5.17 -18.46
C TYR A 75 -0.45 -5.10 -19.94
N ALA A 76 -0.28 -3.89 -20.47
CA ALA A 76 0.41 -3.66 -21.73
C ALA A 76 1.82 -3.16 -21.46
#